data_AF-A0A960DDM8-F1
#
_entry.id   AF-A0A960DDM8-F1
#
_cell.length_a   1.000
_cell.length_b   1.000
_cell.length_c   1.000
_cell.angle_alpha   90.00
_cell.angle_beta   90.00
_cell.angle_gamma   90.00
#
_symmetry.space_group_name_H-M   'P 1'
#
loop_
_entity.id
_entity.type
_entity.pdbx_description
1 polymer ?
#
loop_
_entity_poly.entity_id
_entity_poly.type
_entity_poly.pdbx_seq_one_letter_code
_entity_poly.pdbx_strand_id
1 'polypeptide(L)'
;PATGEVRRQSPLPNDYFGEGITVVGDRIWQLTYRDGVAVEWDRATLTPVREVPLGGEGWGLCHDGARLIRSDGTHRLYFHDPDDLSVTGGVDVTRDGQALNGLNELECVDGQVWANVWPSDNIVRVDPGTGAVDLTVDAAGLRARGIPASAQVLNGIAHVQGNEFLLTGKDWPKMFRVQLNPNP
;
A
#
# COMPACT_ATOMS: atom_id res chain seq x y z
N PRO A 1 -6.66 -7.91 -13.44
CA PRO A 1 -6.00 -8.14 -14.74
C PRO A 1 -6.22 -9.59 -15.21
N ALA A 2 -6.40 -9.84 -16.51
CA ALA A 2 -6.76 -11.18 -17.01
C ALA A 2 -5.56 -12.14 -17.13
N THR A 3 -4.37 -11.63 -17.49
CA THR A 3 -3.19 -12.48 -17.81
C THR A 3 -2.00 -12.29 -16.87
N GLY A 4 -1.91 -11.16 -16.16
CA GLY A 4 -0.72 -10.80 -15.37
C GLY A 4 0.49 -10.36 -16.22
N GLU A 5 0.34 -10.28 -17.55
CA GLU A 5 1.40 -9.86 -18.46
C GLU A 5 1.76 -8.37 -18.25
N VAL A 6 3.06 -8.11 -18.10
CA VAL A 6 3.61 -6.76 -18.00
C VAL A 6 3.50 -6.07 -19.36
N ARG A 7 2.72 -4.99 -19.42
CA ARG A 7 2.53 -4.21 -20.66
C ARG A 7 3.54 -3.08 -20.84
N ARG A 8 4.04 -2.55 -19.73
CA ARG A 8 5.03 -1.49 -19.68
C ARG A 8 5.74 -1.55 -18.33
N GLN A 9 7.02 -1.23 -18.34
CA GLN A 9 7.84 -1.10 -17.16
C GLN A 9 8.88 -0.01 -17.40
N SER A 10 9.35 0.63 -16.34
CA SER A 10 10.52 1.48 -16.35
C SER A 10 11.43 1.04 -15.20
N PRO A 11 12.76 1.03 -15.37
CA PRO A 11 13.66 0.86 -14.24
C PRO A 11 13.51 2.04 -13.27
N LEU A 12 13.63 1.76 -11.97
CA LEU A 12 13.82 2.83 -10.98
C LEU A 12 15.17 3.54 -11.22
N PRO A 13 15.27 4.84 -10.93
CA PRO A 13 16.54 5.54 -10.92
C PRO A 13 17.51 4.96 -9.88
N ASN A 14 18.82 5.17 -10.08
CA ASN A 14 19.87 5.04 -9.07
C ASN A 14 19.89 3.72 -8.26
N ASP A 15 19.44 2.61 -8.86
CA ASP A 15 19.35 1.29 -8.22
C ASP A 15 18.56 1.28 -6.90
N TYR A 16 17.61 2.20 -6.74
CA TYR A 16 16.77 2.29 -5.54
C TYR A 16 15.93 1.04 -5.31
N PHE A 17 15.64 0.78 -4.03
CA PHE A 17 14.70 -0.26 -3.66
C PHE A 17 13.28 0.32 -3.61
N GLY A 18 12.49 0.06 -4.65
CA GLY A 18 11.12 0.55 -4.76
C GLY A 18 10.15 -0.13 -3.80
N GLU A 19 9.27 0.68 -3.20
CA GLU A 19 8.20 0.23 -2.31
C GLU A 19 6.85 0.77 -2.82
N GLY A 20 5.95 1.21 -1.93
CA GLY A 20 4.58 1.59 -2.22
C GLY A 20 4.41 2.63 -3.33
N ILE A 21 3.36 2.44 -4.14
CA ILE A 21 3.02 3.33 -5.25
C ILE A 21 1.54 3.69 -5.22
N THR A 22 1.19 4.89 -5.67
CA THR A 22 -0.22 5.24 -5.89
C THR A 22 -0.39 6.22 -7.05
N VAL A 23 -1.60 6.26 -7.61
CA VAL A 23 -1.96 7.15 -8.71
C VAL A 23 -2.63 8.40 -8.16
N VAL A 24 -2.17 9.57 -8.62
CA VAL A 24 -2.81 10.86 -8.38
C VAL A 24 -3.03 11.53 -9.73
N GLY A 25 -4.24 11.46 -10.27
CA GLY A 25 -4.54 12.00 -11.60
C GLY A 25 -3.65 11.38 -12.69
N ASP A 26 -2.80 12.23 -13.27
CA ASP A 26 -1.87 12.01 -14.37
C ASP A 26 -0.43 11.69 -13.92
N ARG A 27 -0.18 11.62 -12.60
CA ARG A 27 1.10 11.19 -12.01
C ARG A 27 0.98 9.91 -11.19
N ILE A 28 2.12 9.26 -10.98
CA ILE A 28 2.32 8.19 -10.01
C ILE A 28 3.35 8.67 -8.99
N TRP A 29 3.07 8.47 -7.71
CA TRP A 29 4.08 8.58 -6.67
C TRP A 29 4.59 7.19 -6.32
N GLN A 30 5.91 7.06 -6.18
CA GLN A 30 6.57 5.83 -5.74
C GLN A 30 7.57 6.11 -4.62
N LEU A 31 7.43 5.39 -3.51
CA LEU A 31 8.37 5.44 -2.40
C LEU A 31 9.60 4.58 -2.67
N THR A 32 10.68 4.90 -1.97
CA THR A 32 11.84 4.02 -1.81
C THR A 32 11.93 3.53 -0.38
N TYR A 33 12.53 2.35 -0.19
CA TYR A 33 12.59 1.73 1.13
C TYR A 33 13.44 2.55 2.10
N ARG A 34 14.74 2.67 1.84
CA ARG A 34 15.73 3.33 2.72
C ARG A 34 16.54 4.41 2.03
N ASP A 35 16.24 4.68 0.76
CA ASP A 35 17.03 5.60 -0.06
C ASP A 35 16.69 7.08 0.22
N GLY A 36 15.66 7.34 1.03
CA GLY A 36 15.33 8.68 1.53
C GLY A 36 14.73 9.61 0.46
N VAL A 37 14.19 9.03 -0.61
CA VAL A 37 13.52 9.77 -1.69
C VAL A 37 12.20 9.12 -2.11
N ALA A 38 11.30 9.91 -2.65
CA ALA A 38 10.18 9.42 -3.44
C ALA A 38 10.29 9.96 -4.87
N VAL A 39 9.85 9.15 -5.83
CA VAL A 39 9.91 9.49 -7.26
C VAL A 39 8.50 9.82 -7.75
N GLU A 40 8.35 10.98 -8.37
CA GLU A 40 7.17 11.33 -9.15
C GLU A 40 7.36 10.85 -10.58
N TRP A 41 6.36 10.18 -11.14
CA TRP A 41 6.39 9.66 -12.50
C TRP A 41 5.24 10.24 -13.31
N ASP A 42 5.49 10.50 -14.59
CA ASP A 42 4.41 10.68 -15.55
C ASP A 42 3.71 9.34 -15.77
N ARG A 43 2.40 9.28 -15.52
CA ARG A 43 1.64 8.03 -15.58
C ARG A 43 1.53 7.47 -17.00
N ALA A 44 1.49 8.34 -18.01
CA ALA A 44 1.28 7.95 -19.39
C ALA A 44 2.55 7.38 -20.03
N THR A 45 3.71 7.87 -19.63
CA THR A 45 5.01 7.48 -20.20
C THR A 45 5.79 6.52 -19.29
N LEU A 46 5.57 6.57 -17.97
CA LEU A 46 6.42 5.99 -16.93
C LEU A 46 7.83 6.58 -16.90
N THR A 47 7.97 7.87 -17.22
CA THR A 47 9.24 8.59 -17.06
C THR A 47 9.30 9.29 -15.71
N PRO A 48 10.41 9.21 -14.96
CA PRO A 48 10.60 10.01 -13.76
C PRO A 48 10.49 11.50 -14.13
N VAL A 49 9.69 12.23 -13.36
CA VAL A 49 9.52 13.69 -13.48
C VAL A 49 10.47 14.39 -12.53
N ARG A 50 10.51 13.95 -11.27
CA ARG A 50 11.44 14.45 -10.24
C ARG A 50 11.54 13.49 -9.07
N GLU A 51 12.53 13.74 -8.23
CA GLU A 51 12.71 13.13 -6.92
C GLU A 51 12.44 14.17 -5.83
N VAL A 52 11.79 13.75 -4.74
CA VAL A 52 11.57 14.58 -3.55
C VAL A 52 12.12 13.88 -2.31
N PRO A 53 12.61 14.62 -1.30
CA PRO A 53 13.07 14.01 -0.06
C PRO A 53 11.95 13.26 0.67
N LEU A 54 12.26 12.07 1.17
CA LEU A 54 11.38 11.26 2.00
C LEU A 54 12.02 11.04 3.38
N GLY A 55 11.35 11.51 4.43
CA GLY A 55 11.80 11.32 5.80
C GLY A 55 11.48 9.90 6.31
N GLY A 56 12.49 9.17 6.75
CA GLY A 56 12.34 7.79 7.24
C GLY A 56 12.13 6.77 6.11
N GLU A 57 11.70 5.57 6.45
CA GLU A 57 11.48 4.50 5.47
C GLU A 57 10.15 4.71 4.70
N GLY A 58 10.08 4.27 3.45
CA GLY A 58 8.83 4.19 2.68
C GLY A 58 8.36 2.75 2.54
N TRP A 59 7.13 2.42 2.94
CA TRP A 59 6.58 1.06 2.81
C TRP A 59 5.34 1.06 1.90
N GLY A 60 4.15 1.41 2.40
CA GLY A 60 2.93 1.52 1.59
C GLY A 60 2.54 2.96 1.31
N LEU A 61 1.79 3.17 0.23
CA LEU A 61 1.30 4.49 -0.18
C LEU A 61 -0.08 4.36 -0.83
N CYS A 62 -1.07 5.11 -0.34
CA CYS A 62 -2.36 5.26 -1.03
C CYS A 62 -2.81 6.71 -1.09
N HIS A 63 -3.77 6.99 -1.96
CA HIS A 63 -4.36 8.32 -2.14
C HIS A 63 -5.84 8.26 -1.77
N ASP A 64 -6.26 9.05 -0.77
CA ASP A 64 -7.65 9.05 -0.28
C ASP A 64 -8.59 9.98 -1.08
N GLY A 65 -8.08 10.58 -2.16
CA GLY A 65 -8.77 11.56 -2.98
C GLY A 65 -8.47 13.01 -2.60
N ALA A 66 -7.85 13.25 -1.44
CA ALA A 66 -7.43 14.58 -0.99
C ALA A 66 -5.94 14.66 -0.60
N ARG A 67 -5.43 13.60 0.03
CA ARG A 67 -4.05 13.51 0.54
C ARG A 67 -3.47 12.13 0.24
N LEU A 68 -2.15 12.07 0.28
CA LEU A 68 -1.42 10.81 0.28
C LEU A 68 -1.29 10.30 1.71
N ILE A 69 -1.39 8.99 1.88
CA ILE A 69 -1.22 8.31 3.17
C ILE A 69 -0.09 7.29 3.01
N ARG A 70 0.93 7.41 3.85
CA ARG A 70 2.12 6.55 3.83
C ARG A 70 2.25 5.75 5.12
N SER A 71 2.70 4.50 5.00
CA SER A 71 3.22 3.70 6.11
C SER A 71 4.75 3.56 6.01
N ASP A 72 5.38 3.26 7.15
CA ASP A 72 6.84 3.04 7.25
C ASP A 72 7.18 1.77 8.08
N GLY A 73 6.23 0.84 8.21
CA GLY A 73 6.37 -0.36 9.05
C GLY A 73 6.13 -0.12 10.54
N THR A 74 6.06 1.13 11.01
CA THR A 74 5.62 1.45 12.37
C THR A 74 4.10 1.40 12.49
N HIS A 75 3.57 1.84 13.63
CA HIS A 75 2.13 2.03 13.84
C HIS A 75 1.62 3.38 13.33
N ARG A 76 2.47 4.24 12.75
CA ARG A 76 2.06 5.56 12.30
C ARG A 76 1.73 5.56 10.80
N LEU A 77 0.58 6.14 10.47
CA LEU A 77 0.27 6.59 9.11
C LEU A 77 0.60 8.07 8.99
N TYR A 78 1.37 8.43 7.97
CA TYR A 78 1.75 9.80 7.68
C TYR A 78 0.85 10.36 6.59
N PHE A 79 0.40 11.60 6.75
CA PHE A 79 -0.36 12.30 5.74
C PHE A 79 0.56 13.25 4.98
N HIS A 80 0.44 13.23 3.66
CA HIS A 80 1.28 14.00 2.77
C HIS A 80 0.44 14.81 1.79
N ASP A 81 0.93 16.00 1.45
CA ASP A 81 0.39 16.80 0.36
C ASP A 81 0.64 16.08 -0.98
N PRO A 82 -0.37 15.91 -1.85
CA PRO A 82 -0.22 15.18 -3.11
C PRO A 82 0.63 15.91 -4.15
N ASP A 83 0.85 17.21 -4.01
CA ASP A 83 1.61 18.02 -4.96
C ASP A 83 3.12 17.97 -4.71
N ASP A 84 3.58 17.81 -3.47
CA ASP A 84 5.02 17.83 -3.16
C ASP A 84 5.50 16.75 -2.18
N LEU A 85 4.59 15.89 -1.71
CA LEU A 85 4.84 14.85 -0.73
C LEU A 85 5.27 15.36 0.66
N SER A 86 5.13 16.66 0.94
CA SER A 86 5.43 17.22 2.25
C SER A 86 4.48 16.66 3.31
N VAL A 87 5.00 16.40 4.52
CA VAL A 87 4.20 15.85 5.61
C VAL A 87 3.26 16.93 6.15
N THR A 88 1.95 16.66 6.11
CA THR A 88 0.89 17.54 6.61
C THR A 88 0.28 17.06 7.93
N GLY A 89 0.60 15.83 8.34
CA GLY A 89 0.14 15.26 9.61
C GLY A 89 0.33 13.76 9.68
N GLY A 90 -0.50 13.11 10.49
CA GLY A 90 -0.54 11.66 10.59
C GLY A 90 -1.31 11.20 11.82
N VAL A 91 -1.58 9.90 11.87
CA VAL A 91 -2.33 9.25 12.93
C VAL A 91 -1.65 7.97 13.37
N ASP A 92 -1.72 7.68 14.66
CA ASP A 92 -1.18 6.46 15.24
C ASP A 92 -2.27 5.38 15.22
N VAL A 93 -1.98 4.26 14.58
CA VAL A 93 -2.91 3.16 14.36
C VAL A 93 -2.96 2.27 15.60
N THR A 94 -4.18 1.99 16.05
CA THR A 94 -4.43 1.12 17.20
C THR A 94 -5.45 0.04 16.88
N ARG A 95 -5.23 -1.16 17.44
CA ARG A 95 -6.21 -2.24 17.48
C ARG A 95 -6.49 -2.56 18.93
N ASP A 96 -7.75 -2.45 19.33
CA ASP A 96 -8.19 -2.65 20.72
C ASP A 96 -7.41 -1.78 21.73
N GLY A 97 -7.10 -0.53 21.32
CA GLY A 97 -6.35 0.44 22.13
C GLY A 97 -4.84 0.19 22.23
N GLN A 98 -4.31 -0.81 21.53
CA GLN A 98 -2.86 -1.10 21.46
C GLN A 98 -2.30 -0.67 20.10
N ALA A 99 -1.09 -0.10 20.10
CA ALA A 99 -0.41 0.27 18.86
C ALA A 99 -0.22 -0.94 17.94
N LEU A 100 -0.60 -0.80 16.66
CA LEU A 100 -0.46 -1.86 15.66
C LEU A 100 0.70 -1.52 14.73
N ASN A 101 1.88 -2.10 14.99
CA ASN A 101 3.03 -1.98 14.09
C ASN A 101 2.93 -2.96 12.91
N GLY A 102 3.82 -2.79 11.93
CA GLY A 102 3.92 -3.65 10.76
C GLY A 102 3.02 -3.21 9.61
N LEU A 103 2.51 -1.98 9.63
CA LEU A 103 1.73 -1.43 8.52
C LEU A 103 2.60 -1.39 7.26
N ASN A 104 2.20 -2.13 6.23
CA ASN A 104 2.95 -2.27 5.00
C ASN A 104 2.16 -1.67 3.85
N GLU A 105 1.89 -2.42 2.78
CA GLU A 105 1.09 -1.94 1.65
C GLU A 105 -0.27 -1.36 2.07
N LEU A 106 -0.67 -0.25 1.44
CA LEU A 106 -1.90 0.49 1.71
C LEU A 106 -2.80 0.62 0.47
N GLU A 107 -4.12 0.50 0.67
CA GLU A 107 -5.12 0.88 -0.32
C GLU A 107 -6.21 1.75 0.31
N CYS A 108 -6.52 2.90 -0.30
CA CYS A 108 -7.48 3.88 0.21
C CYS A 108 -8.85 3.67 -0.48
N VAL A 109 -9.90 3.30 0.27
CA VAL A 109 -11.25 3.03 -0.28
C VAL A 109 -12.32 3.58 0.64
N ASP A 110 -13.26 4.37 0.08
CA ASP A 110 -14.44 4.90 0.79
C ASP A 110 -14.09 5.58 2.14
N GLY A 111 -13.01 6.36 2.15
CA GLY A 111 -12.53 7.09 3.31
C GLY A 111 -11.80 6.24 4.35
N GLN A 112 -11.54 4.97 4.06
CA GLN A 112 -10.83 4.02 4.92
C GLN A 112 -9.47 3.65 4.32
N VAL A 113 -8.51 3.31 5.19
CA VAL A 113 -7.20 2.79 4.78
C VAL A 113 -7.16 1.29 5.04
N TRP A 114 -7.00 0.50 3.99
CA TRP A 114 -6.72 -0.93 4.09
C TRP A 114 -5.21 -1.12 4.14
N ALA A 115 -4.71 -1.87 5.11
CA ALA A 115 -3.27 -2.08 5.29
C ALA A 115 -2.93 -3.57 5.44
N ASN A 116 -1.91 -4.03 4.72
CA ASN A 116 -1.25 -5.28 5.07
C ASN A 116 -0.51 -5.11 6.41
N VAL A 117 -0.56 -6.15 7.26
CA VAL A 117 0.19 -6.17 8.54
C VAL A 117 1.32 -7.19 8.45
N TRP A 118 2.54 -6.73 8.24
CA TRP A 118 3.74 -7.56 8.19
C TRP A 118 4.26 -7.91 9.60
N PRO A 119 4.77 -9.13 9.85
CA PRO A 119 4.84 -10.30 8.96
C PRO A 119 3.68 -11.28 9.20
N SER A 120 2.44 -10.85 9.01
CA SER A 120 1.25 -11.70 9.13
C SER A 120 0.48 -11.82 7.81
N ASP A 121 -0.48 -12.74 7.75
CA ASP A 121 -1.45 -12.83 6.65
C ASP A 121 -2.73 -12.02 6.96
N ASN A 122 -2.66 -11.03 7.86
CA ASN A 122 -3.78 -10.14 8.17
C ASN A 122 -3.77 -8.88 7.29
N ILE A 123 -4.98 -8.43 6.99
CA ILE A 123 -5.26 -7.10 6.45
C ILE A 123 -6.16 -6.38 7.46
N VAL A 124 -5.89 -5.11 7.72
CA VAL A 124 -6.72 -4.29 8.62
C VAL A 124 -7.36 -3.15 7.86
N ARG A 125 -8.55 -2.74 8.30
CA ARG A 125 -9.18 -1.48 7.89
C ARG A 125 -9.04 -0.47 9.02
N VAL A 126 -8.53 0.70 8.67
CA VAL A 126 -8.17 1.78 9.61
C VAL A 126 -8.97 3.02 9.23
N ASP A 127 -9.61 3.62 10.23
CA ASP A 127 -10.17 4.97 10.11
C ASP A 127 -9.02 5.99 10.20
N PRO A 128 -8.68 6.73 9.12
CA PRO A 128 -7.56 7.68 9.14
C PRO A 128 -7.86 8.94 9.96
N GLY A 129 -9.10 9.17 10.40
CA GLY A 129 -9.45 10.26 11.32
C GLY A 129 -9.07 9.97 12.77
N THR A 130 -9.09 8.69 13.17
CA THR A 130 -8.89 8.26 14.56
C THR A 130 -7.70 7.31 14.76
N GLY A 131 -7.28 6.62 13.71
CA GLY A 131 -6.29 5.54 13.76
C GLY A 131 -6.87 4.21 14.26
N ALA A 132 -8.16 4.15 14.56
CA ALA A 132 -8.77 2.92 15.06
C ALA A 132 -8.90 1.88 13.94
N VAL A 133 -8.46 0.65 14.22
CA VAL A 133 -8.76 -0.52 13.42
C VAL A 133 -10.17 -0.98 13.75
N ASP A 134 -11.07 -0.99 12.76
CA ASP A 134 -12.47 -1.41 12.93
C ASP A 134 -12.77 -2.80 12.33
N LEU A 135 -11.86 -3.31 11.49
CA LEU A 135 -11.95 -4.63 10.88
C LEU A 135 -10.56 -5.25 10.73
N THR A 136 -10.45 -6.54 11.03
CA THR A 136 -9.30 -7.38 10.71
C THR A 136 -9.76 -8.54 9.84
N VAL A 137 -9.13 -8.72 8.69
CA VAL A 137 -9.35 -9.82 7.75
C VAL A 137 -8.18 -10.80 7.87
N ASP A 138 -8.48 -12.05 8.17
CA ASP A 138 -7.53 -13.16 8.07
C ASP A 138 -7.51 -13.70 6.63
N ALA A 139 -6.39 -13.51 5.93
CA ALA A 139 -6.19 -13.98 4.57
C ALA A 139 -5.26 -15.21 4.48
N ALA A 140 -4.92 -15.86 5.60
CA ALA A 140 -4.02 -17.02 5.63
C ALA A 140 -4.50 -18.16 4.71
N GLY A 141 -5.82 -18.32 4.56
CA GLY A 141 -6.43 -19.32 3.69
C GLY A 141 -6.08 -19.17 2.20
N LEU A 142 -5.59 -18.00 1.75
CA LEU A 142 -5.15 -17.81 0.37
C LEU A 142 -3.92 -18.66 0.04
N ARG A 143 -3.02 -18.90 1.00
CA ARG A 143 -1.80 -19.70 0.77
C ARG A 143 -2.12 -21.11 0.32
N ALA A 144 -3.12 -21.73 0.93
CA ALA A 144 -3.59 -23.07 0.59
C ALA A 144 -4.15 -23.19 -0.83
N ARG A 145 -4.40 -22.07 -1.53
CA ARG A 145 -4.92 -22.03 -2.91
C ARG A 145 -3.81 -22.08 -3.98
N GLY A 146 -2.72 -22.78 -3.67
CA GLY A 146 -1.61 -23.03 -4.59
C GLY A 146 -0.59 -21.90 -4.63
N ILE A 147 -0.31 -21.28 -3.48
CA ILE A 147 0.88 -20.46 -3.28
C ILE A 147 2.00 -21.38 -2.76
N PRO A 148 3.17 -21.44 -3.43
CA PRO A 148 4.25 -22.33 -3.02
C PRO A 148 4.89 -21.84 -1.71
N ALA A 149 5.45 -22.77 -0.94
CA ALA A 149 6.13 -22.43 0.31
C ALA A 149 7.37 -21.52 0.13
N SER A 150 7.92 -21.45 -1.09
CA SER A 150 9.00 -20.54 -1.46
C SER A 150 8.53 -19.09 -1.67
N ALA A 151 7.23 -18.85 -1.83
CA ALA A 151 6.70 -17.51 -1.98
C ALA A 151 6.69 -16.80 -0.63
N GLN A 152 6.97 -15.50 -0.65
CA GLN A 152 7.11 -14.69 0.54
C GLN A 152 5.73 -14.26 1.10
N VAL A 153 5.74 -13.21 1.93
CA VAL A 153 4.60 -12.68 2.69
C VAL A 153 3.47 -12.15 1.79
N LEU A 154 2.24 -12.16 2.33
CA LEU A 154 1.11 -11.39 1.80
C LEU A 154 1.47 -9.90 1.78
N ASN A 155 1.35 -9.25 0.62
CA ASN A 155 1.64 -7.83 0.44
C ASN A 155 1.12 -7.37 -0.95
N GLY A 156 0.22 -6.40 -0.98
CA GLY A 156 -0.42 -5.94 -2.21
C GLY A 156 -1.93 -6.01 -2.11
N ILE A 157 -2.57 -4.84 -2.04
CA ILE A 157 -4.02 -4.65 -2.04
C ILE A 157 -4.35 -3.70 -3.19
N ALA A 158 -5.37 -4.01 -3.98
CA ALA A 158 -5.89 -3.06 -4.96
C ALA A 158 -7.40 -3.18 -5.04
N HIS A 159 -8.10 -2.05 -4.97
CA HIS A 159 -9.54 -1.97 -5.12
C HIS A 159 -9.94 -2.19 -6.59
N VAL A 160 -11.04 -2.91 -6.79
CA VAL A 160 -11.63 -3.11 -8.12
C VAL A 160 -12.90 -2.28 -8.24
N GLN A 161 -13.86 -2.53 -7.37
CA GLN A 161 -15.16 -1.87 -7.30
C GLN A 161 -15.93 -2.36 -6.07
N GLY A 162 -16.77 -1.51 -5.46
CA GLY A 162 -17.57 -1.89 -4.29
C GLY A 162 -16.70 -2.54 -3.20
N ASN A 163 -17.03 -3.77 -2.80
CA ASN A 163 -16.28 -4.53 -1.79
C ASN A 163 -15.24 -5.50 -2.39
N GLU A 164 -14.91 -5.33 -3.66
CA GLU A 164 -14.07 -6.27 -4.40
C GLU A 164 -12.64 -5.77 -4.52
N PHE A 165 -11.70 -6.64 -4.16
CA PHE A 165 -10.28 -6.35 -4.09
C PHE A 165 -9.47 -7.41 -4.83
N LEU A 166 -8.28 -7.02 -5.25
CA LEU A 166 -7.21 -7.91 -5.66
C LEU A 166 -6.19 -7.98 -4.53
N LEU A 167 -5.86 -9.20 -4.11
CA LEU A 167 -4.83 -9.47 -3.12
C LEU A 167 -3.72 -10.33 -3.72
N THR A 168 -2.48 -10.07 -3.32
CA THR A 168 -1.31 -10.88 -3.72
C THR A 168 -0.21 -10.83 -2.66
N GLY A 169 0.98 -11.31 -3.00
CA GLY A 169 2.13 -11.28 -2.11
C GLY A 169 3.45 -11.29 -2.86
N LYS A 170 4.52 -11.04 -2.11
CA LYS A 170 5.88 -11.03 -2.64
C LYS A 170 6.21 -12.43 -3.18
N ASP A 171 6.59 -12.53 -4.45
CA ASP A 171 6.84 -13.78 -5.19
C ASP A 171 5.62 -14.74 -5.30
N TRP A 172 4.39 -14.24 -5.15
CA TRP A 172 3.21 -15.07 -5.37
C TRP A 172 2.96 -15.25 -6.88
N PRO A 173 2.72 -16.48 -7.37
CA PRO A 173 2.42 -16.71 -8.79
C PRO A 173 0.97 -16.34 -9.16
N LYS A 174 0.19 -15.80 -8.21
CA LYS A 174 -1.25 -15.55 -8.36
C LYS A 174 -1.65 -14.24 -7.68
N MET A 175 -2.67 -13.62 -8.25
CA MET A 175 -3.50 -12.63 -7.59
C MET A 175 -4.88 -13.25 -7.33
N PHE A 176 -5.50 -12.91 -6.20
CA PHE A 176 -6.83 -13.35 -5.84
C PHE A 176 -7.79 -12.18 -5.92
N ARG A 177 -8.87 -12.36 -6.68
CA ARG A 177 -10.03 -11.46 -6.62
C ARG A 177 -10.92 -11.93 -5.47
N VAL A 178 -11.10 -11.08 -4.46
CA VAL A 178 -11.81 -11.39 -3.23
C VAL A 178 -12.89 -10.35 -2.97
N GLN A 179 -13.87 -10.73 -2.14
CA GLN A 179 -14.80 -9.77 -1.54
C GLN A 179 -14.43 -9.59 -0.08
N LEU A 180 -14.09 -8.36 0.31
CA LEU A 180 -13.83 -8.00 1.70
C LEU A 180 -15.10 -7.36 2.23
N ASN A 181 -15.90 -8.13 2.96
CA ASN A 181 -17.18 -7.65 3.48
C ASN A 181 -16.93 -6.80 4.73
N PRO A 182 -17.40 -5.53 4.75
CA PRO A 182 -17.31 -4.64 5.91
C PRO A 182 -18.03 -5.13 7.16
N ASN A 183 -18.98 -6.04 7.00
CA ASN A 183 -19.89 -6.50 8.04
C ASN A 183 -19.78 -8.04 8.17
N PRO A 184 -19.80 -8.58 9.40
CA PRO A 184 -19.94 -10.02 9.63
C PRO A 184 -21.25 -10.59 9.09
#